data_AF-A0A0B0DBS7-F1
#
_entry.id   AF-A0A0B0DBS7-F1
#
_cell.length_a   1.000
_cell.length_b   1.000
_cell.length_c   1.000
_cell.angle_alpha   90.00
_cell.angle_beta   90.00
_cell.angle_gamma   90.00
#
_symmetry.space_group_name_H-M   'P 1'
#
loop_
_entity.id
_entity.type
_entity.pdbx_description
1 polymer ?
#
loop_
_entity_poly.entity_id
_entity_poly.type
_entity_poly.pdbx_seq_one_letter_code
_entity_poly.pdbx_strand_id
1 'polypeptide(L)'
;MKFLDLLRTAIGNTFRSKARTILTVIAIFIGSFTLTLTSGIGTGVNDYIDKTVAAFGNQNALYVQKVPERSTPGSGQEDGPTEYNPDRANVQTGFGSIAGLTDADIDKIRDIDGVESVDPMYMVTPTYLEAPDGKKFQLSLGSPSEAEGLQLEAGETPDRSADEILLPASWVEPLGFDSNEDAVGKTVTIAMSNAAGADRDFDVRVAGISQASLAGTSTNPIPSSDLNKKLYEYQTSGSPRDAPNTYFTATANLSEGADVGPIKSQLADEEMLGLTVEDQLGMFRAVINGIVWILNSFAIIALLAAGFGIVNTLLMSVQERTREIGLMKALGMSGGKVFGLFSLEAIFIGFLGSAIGAAVGVVTGSILSGILSNGLLSSLPGLSLFLFDPLKTVIIILAVMFIAFLAGTIPAMRAARQDPINALRYE
;
A
#
# COMPACT_ATOMS: atom_id res chain seq x y z
N MET A 1 -48.40 -17.61 9.89
CA MET A 1 -47.05 -17.30 10.37
C MET A 1 -46.59 -16.00 9.76
N LYS A 2 -46.22 -15.05 10.64
CA LYS A 2 -45.53 -13.82 10.26
C LYS A 2 -44.05 -14.12 10.00
N PHE A 3 -43.33 -13.21 9.36
CA PHE A 3 -41.90 -13.37 9.06
C PHE A 3 -41.05 -13.63 10.32
N LEU A 4 -41.35 -12.93 11.42
CA LEU A 4 -40.66 -13.11 12.71
C LEU A 4 -40.85 -14.53 13.29
N ASP A 5 -42.01 -15.15 13.09
CA ASP A 5 -42.26 -16.53 13.52
C ASP A 5 -41.39 -17.50 12.71
N LEU A 6 -41.25 -17.27 11.41
CA LEU A 6 -40.39 -18.08 10.53
C LEU A 6 -38.92 -17.96 10.94
N LEU A 7 -38.45 -16.75 11.20
CA LEU A 7 -37.07 -16.51 11.64
C LEU A 7 -36.78 -17.20 12.98
N ARG A 8 -37.65 -17.02 13.98
CA ARG A 8 -37.48 -17.65 15.29
C ARG A 8 -37.50 -19.18 15.20
N THR A 9 -38.37 -19.72 14.36
CA THR A 9 -38.46 -21.16 14.12
C THR A 9 -37.19 -21.67 13.41
N ALA A 10 -36.69 -20.94 12.40
CA ALA A 10 -35.46 -21.29 11.69
C ALA A 10 -34.26 -21.38 12.65
N ILE A 11 -34.04 -20.34 13.47
CA ILE A 11 -32.95 -20.30 14.46
C ILE A 11 -33.06 -21.47 15.44
N GLY A 12 -34.26 -21.75 15.95
CA GLY A 12 -34.48 -22.87 16.87
C GLY A 12 -34.18 -24.23 16.24
N ASN A 13 -34.50 -24.40 14.95
CA ASN A 13 -34.24 -25.62 14.20
C ASN A 13 -32.74 -25.84 13.95
N THR A 14 -31.99 -24.78 13.65
CA THR A 14 -30.55 -24.84 13.39
C THR A 14 -29.76 -25.52 14.52
N PHE A 15 -30.20 -25.34 15.77
CA PHE A 15 -29.50 -25.87 16.95
C PHE A 15 -30.00 -27.24 17.41
N ARG A 16 -30.94 -27.89 16.71
CA ARG A 16 -31.34 -29.27 17.04
C ARG A 16 -30.22 -30.27 16.76
N SER A 17 -29.44 -30.09 15.70
CA SER A 17 -28.32 -30.95 15.31
C SER A 17 -26.94 -30.31 15.59
N LYS A 18 -26.71 -29.95 16.87
CA LYS A 18 -25.57 -29.14 17.33
C LYS A 18 -24.22 -29.49 16.70
N ALA A 19 -23.84 -30.78 16.67
CA ALA A 19 -22.53 -31.19 16.16
C ALA A 19 -22.32 -30.84 14.68
N ARG A 20 -23.32 -31.10 13.84
CA ARG A 20 -23.24 -30.87 12.38
C ARG A 20 -23.30 -29.39 12.04
N THR A 21 -24.18 -28.67 12.73
CA THR A 21 -24.29 -27.21 12.63
C THR A 21 -22.97 -26.56 13.03
N ILE A 22 -22.35 -26.95 14.15
CA ILE A 22 -21.06 -26.42 14.58
C ILE A 22 -19.98 -26.69 13.54
N LEU A 23 -19.89 -27.91 13.00
CA LEU A 23 -18.90 -28.24 11.97
C LEU A 23 -19.09 -27.39 10.69
N THR A 24 -20.34 -27.14 10.30
CA THR A 24 -20.67 -26.30 9.14
C THR A 24 -20.32 -24.84 9.40
N VAL A 25 -20.64 -24.33 10.59
CA VAL A 25 -20.28 -22.96 11.04
C VAL A 25 -18.76 -22.79 11.06
N ILE A 26 -17.99 -23.79 11.52
CA ILE A 26 -16.52 -23.77 11.52
C ILE A 26 -15.97 -23.70 10.08
N ALA A 27 -16.54 -24.46 9.13
CA ALA A 27 -16.10 -24.41 7.74
C ALA A 27 -16.31 -23.00 7.12
N ILE A 28 -17.48 -22.39 7.39
CA ILE A 28 -17.78 -21.02 6.94
C ILE A 28 -16.88 -20.00 7.64
N PHE A 29 -16.65 -20.19 8.94
CA PHE A 29 -15.76 -19.39 9.76
C PHE A 29 -14.36 -19.32 9.14
N ILE A 30 -13.76 -20.43 8.73
CA ILE A 30 -12.41 -20.46 8.13
C ILE A 30 -12.37 -19.61 6.84
N GLY A 31 -13.38 -19.74 5.98
CA GLY A 31 -13.49 -18.96 4.74
C GLY A 31 -13.65 -17.47 5.02
N SER A 32 -14.57 -17.09 5.90
CA SER A 32 -14.83 -15.69 6.26
C SER A 32 -13.67 -15.06 7.03
N PHE A 33 -13.01 -15.81 7.90
CA PHE A 33 -11.81 -15.40 8.63
C PHE A 33 -10.69 -15.05 7.66
N THR A 34 -10.40 -15.95 6.72
CA THR A 34 -9.39 -15.72 5.67
C THR A 34 -9.74 -14.48 4.86
N LEU A 35 -10.99 -14.36 4.38
CA LEU A 35 -11.42 -13.22 3.57
C LEU A 35 -11.35 -11.88 4.33
N THR A 36 -11.61 -11.91 5.64
CA THR A 36 -11.51 -10.71 6.49
C THR A 36 -10.05 -10.30 6.67
N LEU A 37 -9.14 -11.25 6.94
CA LEU A 37 -7.72 -10.98 7.07
C LEU A 37 -7.11 -10.45 5.76
N THR A 38 -7.42 -11.08 4.63
CA THR A 38 -6.89 -10.66 3.33
C THR A 38 -7.41 -9.29 2.91
N SER A 39 -8.68 -8.99 3.20
CA SER A 39 -9.25 -7.65 3.00
C SER A 39 -8.57 -6.62 3.90
N GLY A 40 -8.23 -6.99 5.14
CA GLY A 40 -7.47 -6.16 6.07
C GLY A 40 -6.07 -5.83 5.56
N ILE A 41 -5.34 -6.83 5.05
CA ILE A 41 -4.03 -6.65 4.41
C ILE A 41 -4.13 -5.73 3.21
N GLY A 42 -5.07 -6.02 2.30
CA GLY A 42 -5.26 -5.21 1.10
C GLY A 42 -5.57 -3.75 1.44
N THR A 43 -6.39 -3.49 2.45
CA THR A 43 -6.71 -2.11 2.85
C THR A 43 -5.53 -1.43 3.55
N GLY A 44 -4.83 -2.11 4.46
CA GLY A 44 -3.70 -1.54 5.19
C GLY A 44 -2.51 -1.22 4.28
N VAL A 45 -2.20 -2.11 3.34
CA VAL A 45 -1.13 -1.85 2.37
C VAL A 45 -1.50 -0.72 1.41
N ASN A 46 -2.73 -0.70 0.87
CA ASN A 46 -3.13 0.39 -0.02
C ASN A 46 -3.13 1.75 0.70
N ASP A 47 -3.66 1.84 1.93
CA ASP A 47 -3.60 3.06 2.75
C ASP A 47 -2.16 3.53 2.96
N TYR A 48 -1.24 2.61 3.25
CA TYR A 48 0.17 2.94 3.41
C TYR A 48 0.81 3.40 2.10
N ILE A 49 0.47 2.78 0.96
CA ILE A 49 0.98 3.21 -0.34
C ILE A 49 0.41 4.59 -0.71
N ASP A 50 -0.87 4.85 -0.46
CA ASP A 50 -1.49 6.16 -0.72
C ASP A 50 -0.83 7.26 0.12
N LYS A 51 -0.54 6.99 1.40
CA LYS A 51 0.26 7.89 2.25
C LYS A 51 1.69 8.06 1.74
N THR A 52 2.29 6.99 1.23
CA THR A 52 3.63 7.05 0.62
C THR A 52 3.61 7.91 -0.63
N VAL A 53 2.59 7.80 -1.49
CA VAL A 53 2.41 8.65 -2.68
C VAL A 53 2.27 10.13 -2.25
N ALA A 54 1.46 10.40 -1.24
CA ALA A 54 1.32 11.75 -0.69
C ALA A 54 2.64 12.31 -0.14
N ALA A 55 3.51 11.46 0.43
CA ALA A 55 4.81 11.86 0.96
C ALA A 55 5.83 12.28 -0.11
N PHE A 56 5.63 11.91 -1.37
CA PHE A 56 6.41 12.48 -2.48
C PHE A 56 5.91 13.89 -2.88
N GLY A 57 4.78 14.35 -2.32
CA GLY A 57 4.24 15.69 -2.49
C GLY A 57 3.22 15.77 -3.62
N ASN A 58 3.63 16.40 -4.72
CA ASN A 58 2.75 16.70 -5.83
C ASN A 58 2.40 15.44 -6.64
N GLN A 59 1.14 15.01 -6.57
CA GLN A 59 0.63 13.88 -7.38
C GLN A 59 0.72 14.16 -8.90
N ASN A 60 0.85 15.44 -9.25
CA ASN A 60 1.05 15.92 -10.61
C ASN A 60 2.54 16.23 -10.86
N ALA A 61 3.47 15.45 -10.32
CA ALA A 61 4.89 15.55 -10.65
C ALA A 61 5.38 14.35 -11.46
N LEU A 62 6.30 14.62 -12.39
CA LEU A 62 7.08 13.62 -13.10
C LEU A 62 8.53 13.69 -12.67
N TYR A 63 9.07 12.55 -12.24
CA TYR A 63 10.50 12.36 -12.05
C TYR A 63 11.10 12.04 -13.42
N VAL A 64 11.76 13.03 -13.99
CA VAL A 64 12.40 12.95 -15.30
C VAL A 64 13.85 12.51 -15.11
N GLN A 65 14.28 11.54 -15.90
CA GLN A 65 15.68 11.11 -15.97
C GLN A 65 16.03 10.81 -17.42
N LYS A 66 17.32 10.90 -17.77
CA LYS A 66 17.76 10.50 -19.10
C LYS A 66 17.61 8.98 -19.24
N VAL A 67 17.17 8.50 -20.41
CA VAL A 67 17.18 7.06 -20.68
C VAL A 67 18.64 6.61 -20.61
N PRO A 68 19.01 5.64 -19.76
CA PRO A 68 20.35 5.09 -19.81
C PRO A 68 20.58 4.49 -21.19
N GLU A 69 21.67 4.83 -21.87
CA GLU A 69 22.09 4.20 -23.15
C GLU A 69 22.35 2.66 -23.03
N ARG A 70 21.98 2.01 -21.93
CA ARG A 70 22.06 0.56 -21.78
C ARG A 70 20.98 -0.13 -22.62
N SER A 71 21.38 -0.39 -23.86
CA SER A 71 21.10 -1.63 -24.59
C SER A 71 19.62 -1.89 -24.79
N THR A 72 19.07 -1.39 -25.90
CA THR A 72 17.94 -2.05 -26.56
C THR A 72 18.22 -3.55 -26.54
N PRO A 73 17.32 -4.42 -26.03
CA PRO A 73 17.51 -5.86 -26.15
C PRO A 73 17.60 -6.22 -27.65
N GLY A 74 18.81 -6.43 -28.15
CA GLY A 74 19.10 -6.66 -29.57
C GLY A 74 19.90 -5.57 -30.29
N SER A 75 20.13 -4.38 -29.71
CA SER A 75 21.19 -3.48 -30.19
C SER A 75 22.49 -3.95 -29.57
N GLY A 76 23.37 -4.51 -30.38
CA GLY A 76 24.68 -5.00 -29.95
C GLY A 76 25.37 -3.99 -29.03
N GLN A 77 26.04 -4.52 -28.02
CA GLN A 77 27.15 -3.82 -27.38
C GLN A 77 28.01 -3.28 -28.54
N GLU A 78 28.04 -1.96 -28.76
CA GLU A 78 28.97 -1.40 -29.73
C GLU A 78 30.37 -1.73 -29.20
N ASP A 79 30.93 -2.85 -29.66
CA ASP A 79 32.27 -3.31 -29.31
C ASP A 79 33.25 -2.31 -29.93
N GLY A 80 33.58 -1.27 -29.17
CA GLY A 80 34.51 -0.23 -29.57
C GLY A 80 34.58 0.94 -28.59
N PRO A 81 35.65 1.76 -28.65
CA PRO A 81 35.70 3.02 -27.92
C PRO A 81 34.66 4.00 -28.49
N THR A 82 33.86 4.62 -27.60
CA THR A 82 32.91 5.67 -27.97
C THR A 82 33.63 7.01 -28.18
N GLU A 83 33.17 7.80 -29.15
CA GLU A 83 33.73 9.13 -29.43
C GLU A 83 33.45 10.09 -28.26
N TYR A 84 34.44 10.91 -27.89
CA TYR A 84 34.32 11.85 -26.77
C TYR A 84 33.39 13.01 -27.15
N ASN A 85 32.31 13.16 -26.39
CA ASN A 85 31.41 14.31 -26.50
C ASN A 85 31.57 15.20 -25.24
N PRO A 86 32.05 16.45 -25.38
CA PRO A 86 32.25 17.36 -24.24
C PRO A 86 30.93 17.82 -23.59
N ASP A 87 29.81 17.73 -24.30
CA ASP A 87 28.48 18.15 -23.83
C ASP A 87 27.72 17.00 -23.16
N ARG A 88 28.30 15.79 -23.11
CA ARG A 88 27.70 14.66 -22.39
C ARG A 88 27.81 14.87 -20.88
N ALA A 89 26.66 15.14 -20.27
CA ALA A 89 26.47 15.03 -18.83
C ALA A 89 26.52 13.55 -18.42
N ASN A 90 27.51 13.18 -17.62
CA ASN A 90 27.70 11.83 -17.10
C ASN A 90 27.66 11.88 -15.57
N VAL A 91 26.74 11.14 -14.97
CA VAL A 91 26.66 10.95 -13.52
C VAL A 91 27.35 9.65 -13.16
N GLN A 92 28.43 9.75 -12.39
CA GLN A 92 29.14 8.59 -11.86
C GLN A 92 28.32 7.97 -10.72
N THR A 93 27.89 6.72 -10.89
CA THR A 93 27.20 5.93 -9.85
C THR A 93 28.11 4.78 -9.39
N GLY A 94 27.78 4.16 -8.25
CA GLY A 94 28.45 2.93 -7.78
C GLY A 94 28.35 1.75 -8.77
N PHE A 95 27.50 1.85 -9.80
CA PHE A 95 27.28 0.82 -10.83
C PHE A 95 27.75 1.25 -12.24
N GLY A 96 28.54 2.32 -12.33
CA GLY A 96 29.08 2.89 -13.58
C GLY A 96 28.62 4.33 -13.85
N SER A 97 29.03 4.90 -14.98
CA SER A 97 28.54 6.21 -15.44
C SER A 97 27.18 6.04 -16.14
N ILE A 98 26.22 6.89 -15.80
CA ILE A 98 24.95 7.01 -16.53
C ILE A 98 24.82 8.40 -17.13
N ALA A 99 24.04 8.56 -18.20
CA ALA A 99 23.75 9.87 -18.75
C ALA A 99 22.92 10.68 -17.73
N GLY A 100 23.37 11.90 -17.43
CA GLY A 100 22.64 12.87 -16.63
C GLY A 100 21.91 13.88 -17.52
N LEU A 101 20.97 14.60 -16.93
CA LEU A 101 20.34 15.77 -17.55
C LEU A 101 21.31 16.95 -17.53
N THR A 102 21.34 17.70 -18.62
CA THR A 102 22.04 18.98 -18.77
C THR A 102 21.09 20.15 -18.52
N ASP A 103 21.63 21.36 -18.34
CA ASP A 103 20.80 22.58 -18.31
C ASP A 103 19.91 22.72 -19.56
N ALA A 104 20.40 22.31 -20.74
CA ALA A 104 19.60 22.30 -21.97
C ALA A 104 18.44 21.30 -21.92
N ASP A 105 18.63 20.13 -21.29
CA ASP A 105 17.53 19.18 -21.08
C ASP A 105 16.50 19.75 -20.10
N ILE A 106 16.93 20.47 -19.05
CA ILE A 106 16.00 21.14 -18.13
C ILE A 106 15.15 22.18 -18.85
N ASP A 107 15.75 22.99 -19.72
CA ASP A 107 15.01 23.99 -20.50
C ASP A 107 14.02 23.34 -21.47
N LYS A 108 14.39 22.23 -22.12
CA LYS A 108 13.45 21.44 -22.94
C LYS A 108 12.26 20.93 -22.13
N ILE A 109 12.49 20.44 -20.91
CA ILE A 109 11.39 19.97 -20.04
C ILE A 109 10.48 21.14 -19.66
N ARG A 110 11.03 22.33 -19.41
CA ARG A 110 10.24 23.54 -19.09
C ARG A 110 9.38 24.00 -20.26
N ASP A 111 9.83 23.79 -21.49
CA ASP A 111 9.11 24.18 -22.71
C ASP A 111 7.95 23.22 -23.07
N ILE A 112 7.80 22.09 -22.38
CA ILE A 112 6.71 21.14 -22.59
C ILE A 112 5.38 21.73 -22.07
N ASP A 113 4.36 21.70 -22.92
CA ASP A 113 3.01 22.14 -22.55
C ASP A 113 2.45 21.32 -21.38
N GLY A 114 1.97 22.01 -20.35
CA GLY A 114 1.49 21.41 -19.11
C GLY A 114 2.55 21.25 -18.00
N VAL A 115 3.80 21.65 -18.21
CA VAL A 115 4.82 21.75 -17.15
C VAL A 115 4.84 23.17 -16.58
N GLU A 116 4.67 23.33 -15.26
CA GLU A 116 4.69 24.63 -14.58
C GLU A 116 6.08 25.01 -14.07
N SER A 117 6.81 24.04 -13.56
CA SER A 117 8.16 24.24 -13.04
C SER A 117 8.98 22.97 -13.13
N VAL A 118 10.30 23.13 -13.21
CA VAL A 118 11.25 22.02 -13.24
C VAL A 118 12.33 22.29 -12.21
N ASP A 119 12.39 21.38 -11.24
CA ASP A 119 13.35 21.39 -10.15
C ASP A 119 14.42 20.32 -10.41
N PRO A 120 15.62 20.72 -10.89
CA PRO A 120 16.71 19.77 -11.09
C PRO A 120 17.24 19.28 -9.73
N MET A 121 17.56 17.99 -9.64
CA MET A 121 18.11 17.40 -8.43
C MET A 121 19.63 17.48 -8.45
N TYR A 122 20.19 18.31 -7.58
CA TYR A 122 21.63 18.44 -7.41
C TYR A 122 22.19 17.29 -6.57
N MET A 123 23.18 16.58 -7.10
CA MET A 123 23.86 15.52 -6.36
C MET A 123 24.95 16.12 -5.49
N VAL A 124 24.68 16.21 -4.19
CA VAL A 124 25.60 16.70 -3.17
C VAL A 124 26.17 15.51 -2.41
N THR A 125 27.49 15.46 -2.24
CA THR A 125 28.22 14.43 -1.49
C THR A 125 29.00 15.10 -0.36
N PRO A 126 28.36 15.34 0.80
CA PRO A 126 29.06 15.90 1.95
C PRO A 126 30.16 14.96 2.47
N THR A 127 31.14 15.54 3.17
CA THR A 127 32.22 14.76 3.78
C THR A 127 31.73 14.07 5.06
N TYR A 128 31.03 14.80 5.93
CA TYR A 128 30.38 14.26 7.13
C TYR A 128 29.33 15.25 7.67
N LEU A 129 28.47 14.74 8.55
CA LEU A 129 27.64 15.54 9.45
C LEU A 129 28.27 15.53 10.85
N GLU A 130 28.43 16.70 11.46
CA GLU A 130 28.92 16.87 12.81
C GLU A 130 27.76 17.22 13.75
N ALA A 131 27.63 16.41 14.80
CA ALA A 131 26.65 16.60 15.87
C ALA A 131 27.10 17.70 16.85
N PRO A 132 26.19 18.27 17.66
CA PRO A 132 26.54 19.30 18.65
C PRO A 132 27.59 18.85 19.69
N ASP A 133 27.73 17.55 19.92
CA ASP A 133 28.73 16.95 20.80
C ASP A 133 30.11 16.73 20.13
N GLY A 134 30.26 17.12 18.86
CA GLY A 134 31.47 17.01 18.06
C GLY A 134 31.67 15.63 17.39
N LYS A 135 30.72 14.69 17.52
CA LYS A 135 30.79 13.41 16.79
C LYS A 135 30.50 13.60 15.31
N LYS A 136 31.22 12.86 14.48
CA LYS A 136 31.12 12.92 13.01
C LYS A 136 30.48 11.66 12.45
N PHE A 137 29.53 11.82 11.56
CA PHE A 137 28.75 10.75 10.93
C PHE A 137 28.87 10.84 9.42
N GLN A 138 28.94 9.68 8.75
CA GLN A 138 28.88 9.65 7.29
C GLN A 138 27.51 10.14 6.83
N LEU A 139 27.47 11.17 6.00
CA LEU A 139 26.24 11.80 5.54
C LEU A 139 25.99 11.49 4.07
N SER A 140 24.86 10.86 3.80
CA SER A 140 24.25 10.83 2.47
C SER A 140 23.00 11.69 2.55
N LEU A 141 22.84 12.65 1.64
CA LEU A 141 21.62 13.48 1.59
C LEU A 141 20.54 12.77 0.78
N GLY A 142 19.30 12.84 1.26
CA GLY A 142 18.12 12.50 0.49
C GLY A 142 17.80 13.56 -0.56
N SER A 143 16.86 13.25 -1.45
CA SER A 143 16.32 14.21 -2.42
C SER A 143 15.58 15.33 -1.67
N PRO A 144 15.83 16.61 -2.01
CA PRO A 144 15.05 17.73 -1.49
C PRO A 144 13.56 17.49 -1.72
N SER A 145 12.76 17.74 -0.70
CA SER A 145 11.30 17.58 -0.77
C SER A 145 10.63 18.49 0.24
N GLU A 146 9.76 19.37 -0.26
CA GLU A 146 8.88 20.22 0.54
C GLU A 146 7.44 19.65 0.59
N ALA A 147 7.31 18.33 0.44
CA ALA A 147 6.03 17.66 0.37
C ALA A 147 5.30 17.69 1.73
N GLU A 148 4.16 18.38 1.81
CA GLU A 148 3.30 18.40 3.01
C GLU A 148 2.83 17.01 3.44
N GLY A 149 2.82 16.03 2.53
CA GLY A 149 2.45 14.65 2.85
C GLY A 149 3.54 13.83 3.53
N LEU A 150 4.74 14.40 3.77
CA LEU A 150 5.80 13.72 4.54
C LEU A 150 5.30 13.44 5.96
N GLN A 151 5.40 12.20 6.40
CA GLN A 151 5.07 11.83 7.77
C GLN A 151 6.18 12.28 8.72
N LEU A 152 5.84 13.16 9.65
CA LEU A 152 6.75 13.74 10.63
C LEU A 152 6.43 13.21 12.03
N GLU A 153 7.47 12.91 12.80
CA GLU A 153 7.35 12.62 14.24
C GLU A 153 7.38 13.90 15.07
N ALA A 154 8.07 14.94 14.59
CA ALA A 154 8.12 16.27 15.21
C ALA A 154 8.47 17.37 14.18
N GLY A 155 8.05 18.61 14.44
CA GLY A 155 8.41 19.78 13.63
C GLY A 155 7.65 19.88 12.30
N GLU A 156 8.28 20.54 11.32
CA GLU A 156 7.69 20.86 10.01
C GLU A 156 8.65 20.46 8.88
N THR A 157 8.15 20.42 7.65
CA THR A 157 9.00 20.23 6.46
C THR A 157 9.89 21.46 6.26
N PRO A 158 11.14 21.29 5.76
CA PRO A 158 12.04 22.42 5.52
C PRO A 158 11.41 23.49 4.63
N ASP A 159 11.58 24.77 4.99
CA ASP A 159 11.25 25.86 4.08
C ASP A 159 12.24 25.84 2.90
N ARG A 160 11.70 25.88 1.68
CA ARG A 160 12.45 25.84 0.42
C ARG A 160 13.62 26.83 0.40
N SER A 161 13.43 28.01 0.99
CA SER A 161 14.36 29.14 0.96
C SER A 161 15.29 29.25 2.18
N ALA A 162 15.10 28.41 3.19
CA ALA A 162 15.86 28.43 4.42
C ALA A 162 17.01 27.41 4.40
N ASP A 163 18.08 27.68 5.17
CA ASP A 163 19.15 26.71 5.43
C ASP A 163 18.67 25.65 6.45
N GLU A 164 17.80 24.75 5.99
CA GLU A 164 17.09 23.78 6.81
C GLU A 164 17.25 22.34 6.34
N ILE A 165 17.16 21.41 7.29
CA ILE A 165 17.24 19.98 7.06
C ILE A 165 16.19 19.23 7.88
N LEU A 166 15.63 18.19 7.27
CA LEU A 166 14.76 17.22 7.90
C LEU A 166 15.59 15.98 8.26
N LEU A 167 15.61 15.58 9.53
CA LEU A 167 16.37 14.42 9.98
C LEU A 167 15.46 13.20 10.15
N PRO A 168 15.87 11.99 9.75
CA PRO A 168 15.13 10.79 10.11
C PRO A 168 15.12 10.57 11.63
N ALA A 169 14.05 10.03 12.18
CA ALA A 169 13.97 9.69 13.61
C ALA A 169 15.14 8.80 14.10
N SER A 170 15.66 7.93 13.23
CA SER A 170 16.81 7.08 13.54
C SER A 170 18.13 7.82 13.76
N TRP A 171 18.21 9.11 13.39
CA TRP A 171 19.40 9.95 13.58
C TRP A 171 19.36 10.75 14.90
N VAL A 172 18.19 10.92 15.51
CA VAL A 172 18.00 11.79 16.69
C VAL A 172 18.86 11.34 17.88
N GLU A 173 18.71 10.09 18.32
CA GLU A 173 19.48 9.54 19.44
C GLU A 173 20.99 9.44 19.13
N PRO A 174 21.44 8.94 17.96
CA PRO A 174 22.86 8.94 17.60
C PRO A 174 23.53 10.32 17.58
N LEU A 175 22.79 11.36 17.19
CA LEU A 175 23.27 12.75 17.20
C LEU A 175 23.28 13.37 18.60
N GLY A 176 22.84 12.63 19.62
CA GLY A 176 22.90 13.04 21.02
C GLY A 176 21.74 13.94 21.46
N PHE A 177 20.62 13.94 20.73
CA PHE A 177 19.41 14.63 21.15
C PHE A 177 18.58 13.75 22.09
N ASP A 178 17.94 14.37 23.09
CA ASP A 178 17.18 13.66 24.13
C ASP A 178 15.82 13.14 23.62
N SER A 179 15.23 13.81 22.62
CA SER A 179 13.94 13.47 22.03
C SER A 179 13.81 14.09 20.63
N ASN A 180 12.82 13.61 19.86
CA ASN A 180 12.52 14.17 18.55
C ASN A 180 12.18 15.66 18.64
N GLU A 181 11.43 16.06 19.66
CA GLU A 181 11.03 17.45 19.90
C GLU A 181 12.20 18.34 20.31
N ASP A 182 13.19 17.81 21.05
CA ASP A 182 14.40 18.57 21.38
C ASP A 182 15.28 18.79 20.16
N ALA A 183 15.35 17.84 19.22
CA ALA A 183 16.14 17.99 18.01
C ALA A 183 15.63 19.11 17.09
N VAL A 184 14.32 19.38 17.08
CA VAL A 184 13.71 20.43 16.24
C VAL A 184 14.21 21.82 16.66
N GLY A 185 14.65 22.60 15.68
CA GLY A 185 15.19 23.95 15.86
C GLY A 185 16.65 24.00 16.28
N LYS A 186 17.29 22.86 16.57
CA LYS A 186 18.75 22.80 16.83
C LYS A 186 19.53 22.94 15.53
N THR A 187 20.83 23.15 15.67
CA THR A 187 21.76 23.27 14.54
C THR A 187 22.64 22.03 14.47
N VAL A 188 22.82 21.52 13.26
CA VAL A 188 23.81 20.49 12.91
C VAL A 188 24.74 21.06 11.85
N THR A 189 25.98 20.60 11.83
CA THR A 189 26.99 21.13 10.91
C THR A 189 27.25 20.13 9.79
N ILE A 190 27.11 20.57 8.54
CA ILE A 190 27.45 19.80 7.35
C ILE A 190 28.82 20.26 6.87
N ALA A 191 29.81 19.37 6.92
CA ALA A 191 31.14 19.65 6.41
C ALA A 191 31.29 19.12 4.99
N MET A 192 31.78 19.96 4.08
CA MET A 192 32.04 19.56 2.69
C MET A 192 33.38 20.10 2.20
N SER A 193 33.96 19.39 1.24
CA SER A 193 35.13 19.84 0.49
C SER A 193 34.72 20.23 -0.92
N ASN A 194 35.29 21.31 -1.46
CA ASN A 194 35.08 21.69 -2.85
C ASN A 194 36.02 20.95 -3.81
N ALA A 195 35.87 21.17 -5.12
CA ALA A 195 36.70 20.56 -6.15
C ALA A 195 38.21 20.93 -6.05
N ALA A 196 38.55 22.03 -5.37
CA ALA A 196 39.93 22.42 -5.08
C ALA A 196 40.49 21.81 -3.79
N GLY A 197 39.70 21.02 -3.05
CA GLY A 197 40.08 20.41 -1.77
C GLY A 197 40.09 21.37 -0.59
N ALA A 198 39.41 22.52 -0.70
CA ALA A 198 39.16 23.41 0.43
C ALA A 198 37.92 22.92 1.20
N ASP A 199 38.03 22.84 2.52
CA ASP A 199 36.93 22.44 3.41
C ASP A 199 36.13 23.66 3.88
N ARG A 200 34.81 23.48 4.04
CA ARG A 200 33.92 24.45 4.66
C ARG A 200 32.79 23.76 5.40
N ASP A 201 32.46 24.37 6.54
CA ASP A 201 31.36 23.96 7.39
C ASP A 201 30.12 24.83 7.09
N PHE A 202 28.96 24.17 7.08
CA PHE A 202 27.64 24.79 6.90
C PHE A 202 26.78 24.44 8.10
N ASP A 203 26.42 25.47 8.87
CA ASP A 203 25.48 25.33 9.98
C ASP A 203 24.05 25.33 9.45
N VAL A 204 23.31 24.25 9.75
CA VAL A 204 21.98 23.99 9.21
C VAL A 204 21.00 23.74 10.34
N ARG A 205 19.80 24.35 10.24
CA ARG A 205 18.75 24.20 11.25
C ARG A 205 17.93 22.93 10.99
N VAL A 206 17.66 22.15 12.04
CA VAL A 206 16.74 21.02 11.96
C VAL A 206 15.31 21.54 11.95
N ALA A 207 14.60 21.40 10.83
CA ALA A 207 13.21 21.86 10.69
C ALA A 207 12.21 20.87 11.30
N GLY A 208 12.50 19.58 11.17
CA GLY A 208 11.62 18.51 11.62
C GLY A 208 12.30 17.15 11.62
N ILE A 209 11.60 16.18 12.18
CA ILE A 209 12.00 14.79 12.26
C ILE A 209 11.04 13.93 11.44
N SER A 210 11.55 13.22 10.45
CA SER A 210 10.77 12.40 9.54
C SER A 210 10.68 10.94 9.96
N GLN A 211 9.53 10.34 9.65
CA GLN A 211 9.29 8.91 9.77
C GLN A 211 9.75 8.18 8.50
N ALA A 212 10.41 7.04 8.65
CA ALA A 212 10.88 6.24 7.52
C ALA A 212 9.72 5.67 6.69
N SER A 213 9.89 5.56 5.36
CA SER A 213 8.87 5.00 4.47
C SER A 213 9.39 3.83 3.61
N LEU A 214 8.48 3.00 3.09
CA LEU A 214 8.80 1.87 2.19
C LEU A 214 9.44 2.32 0.87
N ALA A 215 9.19 3.55 0.44
CA ALA A 215 9.82 4.10 -0.75
C ALA A 215 11.31 4.44 -0.53
N GLY A 216 11.84 4.19 0.66
CA GLY A 216 13.21 4.56 1.04
C GLY A 216 13.39 6.07 1.25
N THR A 217 12.31 6.85 1.08
CA THR A 217 12.29 8.27 1.45
C THR A 217 12.43 8.40 2.96
N SER A 218 13.02 9.52 3.40
CA SER A 218 13.23 9.81 4.83
C SER A 218 14.13 8.81 5.58
N THR A 219 14.95 8.01 4.88
CA THR A 219 16.01 7.19 5.49
C THR A 219 17.31 7.97 5.68
N ASN A 220 17.50 8.99 4.85
CA ASN A 220 18.61 9.92 4.86
C ASN A 220 18.10 11.33 5.17
N PRO A 221 18.93 12.21 5.78
CA PRO A 221 18.58 13.62 5.96
C PRO A 221 18.20 14.32 4.66
N ILE A 222 17.07 15.03 4.66
CA ILE A 222 16.53 15.73 3.49
C ILE A 222 16.77 17.24 3.65
N PRO A 223 17.63 17.87 2.83
CA PRO A 223 17.84 19.32 2.87
C PRO A 223 16.71 20.06 2.15
N SER A 224 16.54 21.35 2.43
CA SER A 224 15.73 22.23 1.58
C SER A 224 16.33 22.36 0.17
N SER A 225 15.52 22.73 -0.81
CA SER A 225 15.99 22.93 -2.20
C SER A 225 17.11 23.97 -2.31
N ASP A 226 16.98 25.14 -1.66
CA ASP A 226 18.01 26.19 -1.75
C ASP A 226 19.29 25.81 -0.99
N LEU A 227 19.19 25.12 0.16
CA LEU A 227 20.36 24.58 0.84
C LEU A 227 21.08 23.57 -0.04
N ASN A 228 20.35 22.63 -0.66
CA ASN A 228 20.93 21.63 -1.55
C ASN A 228 21.68 22.26 -2.73
N LYS A 229 21.08 23.28 -3.35
CA LYS A 229 21.73 24.06 -4.43
C LYS A 229 22.99 24.78 -3.94
N LYS A 230 22.92 25.46 -2.79
CA LYS A 230 24.06 26.16 -2.17
C LYS A 230 25.22 25.22 -1.85
N LEU A 231 24.92 24.02 -1.34
CA LEU A 231 25.92 22.98 -1.11
C LEU A 231 26.54 22.51 -2.43
N TYR A 232 25.74 22.28 -3.46
CA TYR A 232 26.24 21.89 -4.78
C TYR A 232 27.16 22.94 -5.41
N GLU A 233 26.77 24.22 -5.40
CA GLU A 233 27.59 25.33 -5.90
C GLU A 233 28.94 25.40 -5.18
N TYR A 234 28.98 25.10 -3.88
CA TYR A 234 30.23 25.01 -3.15
C TYR A 234 31.04 23.76 -3.55
N GLN A 235 30.41 22.59 -3.68
CA GLN A 235 31.09 21.35 -4.10
C GLN A 235 31.82 21.51 -5.44
N THR A 236 31.19 22.19 -6.41
CA THR A 236 31.77 22.43 -7.74
C THR A 236 32.71 23.64 -7.78
N SER A 237 32.71 24.49 -6.74
CA SER A 237 33.60 25.64 -6.66
C SER A 237 35.08 25.25 -6.68
N GLY A 238 35.92 26.12 -7.25
CA GLY A 238 37.37 25.89 -7.33
C GLY A 238 37.80 24.91 -8.42
N SER A 239 36.89 24.36 -9.21
CA SER A 239 37.22 23.57 -10.40
C SER A 239 37.94 24.45 -11.44
N PRO A 240 39.09 24.01 -12.01
CA PRO A 240 39.78 24.73 -13.09
C PRO A 240 39.03 24.75 -14.42
N ARG A 241 37.96 23.97 -14.55
CA ARG A 241 37.07 23.91 -15.71
C ARG A 241 35.66 24.32 -15.28
N ASP A 242 35.04 25.20 -16.04
CA ASP A 242 33.59 25.37 -16.04
C ASP A 242 32.98 24.05 -16.52
N ALA A 243 32.61 23.17 -15.58
CA ALA A 243 31.90 21.95 -15.88
C ALA A 243 30.41 22.30 -15.99
N PRO A 244 29.73 21.93 -17.09
CA PRO A 244 28.29 22.12 -17.19
C PRO A 244 27.58 21.36 -16.07
N ASN A 245 26.50 21.93 -15.54
CA ASN A 245 25.72 21.26 -14.50
C ASN A 245 25.18 19.94 -15.06
N THR A 246 25.27 18.91 -14.24
CA THR A 246 24.82 17.57 -14.58
C THR A 246 23.93 17.07 -13.45
N TYR A 247 22.68 16.73 -13.80
CA TYR A 247 21.66 16.30 -12.87
C TYR A 247 21.34 14.83 -13.06
N PHE A 248 21.14 14.09 -11.97
CA PHE A 248 20.72 12.70 -12.06
C PHE A 248 19.25 12.57 -12.46
N THR A 249 18.41 13.44 -11.92
CA THR A 249 16.97 13.51 -12.20
C THR A 249 16.50 14.95 -12.06
N ALA A 250 15.34 15.26 -12.60
CA ALA A 250 14.64 16.52 -12.38
C ALA A 250 13.16 16.23 -12.09
N THR A 251 12.57 17.00 -11.19
CA THR A 251 11.15 16.92 -10.89
C THR A 251 10.42 17.96 -11.74
N ALA A 252 9.61 17.51 -12.69
CA ALA A 252 8.72 18.38 -13.47
C ALA A 252 7.36 18.44 -12.80
N ASN A 253 7.01 19.59 -12.23
CA ASN A 253 5.68 19.86 -11.68
C ASN A 253 4.74 20.20 -12.82
N LEU A 254 3.64 19.47 -12.92
CA LEU A 254 2.64 19.63 -13.97
C LEU A 254 1.47 20.47 -13.48
N SER A 255 0.82 21.16 -14.42
CA SER A 255 -0.40 21.91 -14.14
C SER A 255 -1.54 21.04 -13.63
N GLU A 256 -2.43 21.64 -12.86
CA GLU A 256 -3.63 20.97 -12.38
C GLU A 256 -4.48 20.47 -13.57
N GLY A 257 -4.69 19.15 -13.63
CA GLY A 257 -5.44 18.51 -14.71
C GLY A 257 -4.68 18.26 -16.02
N ALA A 258 -3.36 18.48 -16.06
CA ALA A 258 -2.53 18.13 -17.20
C ALA A 258 -2.58 16.62 -17.51
N ASP A 259 -2.67 16.27 -18.80
CA ASP A 259 -2.59 14.88 -19.23
C ASP A 259 -1.12 14.43 -19.26
N VAL A 260 -0.78 13.49 -18.38
CA VAL A 260 0.56 12.96 -18.22
C VAL A 260 1.00 12.15 -19.45
N GLY A 261 0.06 11.59 -20.22
CA GLY A 261 0.34 10.73 -21.37
C GLY A 261 1.14 11.44 -22.47
N PRO A 262 0.63 12.55 -23.03
CA PRO A 262 1.35 13.37 -24.01
C PRO A 262 2.70 13.87 -23.51
N ILE A 263 2.79 14.30 -22.25
CA ILE A 263 4.04 14.81 -21.65
C ILE A 263 5.10 13.71 -21.59
N LYS A 264 4.73 12.50 -21.15
CA LYS A 264 5.64 11.34 -21.18
C LYS A 264 6.10 10.98 -22.60
N SER A 265 5.23 11.14 -23.59
CA SER A 265 5.60 10.90 -25.00
C SER A 265 6.62 11.94 -25.50
N GLN A 266 6.41 13.22 -25.21
CA GLN A 266 7.36 14.28 -25.59
C GLN A 266 8.71 14.13 -24.90
N LEU A 267 8.71 13.72 -23.62
CA LEU A 267 9.94 13.37 -22.93
C LEU A 267 10.67 12.20 -23.61
N ALA A 268 9.92 11.17 -24.05
CA ALA A 268 10.50 10.01 -24.73
C ALA A 268 11.12 10.37 -26.09
N ASP A 269 10.52 11.31 -26.84
CA ASP A 269 11.07 11.82 -28.11
C ASP A 269 12.42 12.54 -27.92
N GLU A 270 12.65 13.09 -26.72
CA GLU A 270 13.90 13.75 -26.31
C GLU A 270 14.83 12.81 -25.51
N GLU A 271 14.65 11.49 -25.62
CA GLU A 271 15.44 10.46 -24.92
C GLU A 271 15.41 10.57 -23.39
N MET A 272 14.30 11.07 -22.84
CA MET A 272 14.03 11.18 -21.41
C MET A 272 12.86 10.27 -20.98
N LEU A 273 12.88 9.84 -19.73
CA LEU A 273 11.81 9.06 -19.11
C LEU A 273 11.20 9.87 -17.98
N GLY A 274 9.91 10.18 -18.09
CA GLY A 274 9.10 10.71 -17.00
C GLY A 274 8.41 9.57 -16.24
N LEU A 275 8.71 9.42 -14.95
CA LEU A 275 8.08 8.45 -14.06
C LEU A 275 7.20 9.17 -13.05
N THR A 276 5.96 8.72 -12.87
CA THR A 276 5.14 9.16 -11.73
C THR A 276 5.50 8.36 -10.48
N VAL A 277 5.07 8.84 -9.31
CA VAL A 277 5.19 8.08 -8.06
C VAL A 277 4.41 6.75 -8.16
N GLU A 278 3.24 6.77 -8.80
CA GLU A 278 2.44 5.57 -9.03
C GLU A 278 3.16 4.55 -9.92
N ASP A 279 3.94 4.99 -10.92
CA ASP A 279 4.74 4.08 -11.75
C ASP A 279 5.81 3.36 -10.91
N GLN A 280 6.43 4.07 -9.96
CA GLN A 280 7.44 3.51 -9.07
C GLN A 280 6.84 2.52 -8.06
N LEU A 281 5.66 2.83 -7.53
CA LEU A 281 4.97 1.99 -6.55
C LEU A 281 4.09 0.90 -7.18
N GLY A 282 3.83 1.00 -8.49
CA GLY A 282 2.94 0.10 -9.23
C GLY A 282 3.39 -1.35 -9.20
N MET A 283 4.71 -1.61 -9.26
CA MET A 283 5.25 -2.97 -9.12
C MET A 283 4.98 -3.56 -7.72
N PHE A 284 5.15 -2.76 -6.66
CA PHE A 284 4.83 -3.19 -5.30
C PHE A 284 3.33 -3.46 -5.13
N ARG A 285 2.48 -2.56 -5.64
CA ARG A 285 1.02 -2.76 -5.69
C ARG A 285 0.67 -4.06 -6.42
N ALA A 286 1.28 -4.33 -7.56
CA ALA A 286 1.03 -5.54 -8.34
C ALA A 286 1.38 -6.82 -7.58
N VAL A 287 2.54 -6.86 -6.91
CA VAL A 287 2.97 -8.03 -6.12
C VAL A 287 2.02 -8.27 -4.94
N ILE A 288 1.67 -7.22 -4.19
CA ILE A 288 0.75 -7.33 -3.05
C ILE A 288 -0.64 -7.76 -3.51
N ASN A 289 -1.17 -7.12 -4.57
CA ASN A 289 -2.45 -7.52 -5.13
C ASN A 289 -2.42 -8.97 -5.59
N GLY A 290 -1.33 -9.43 -6.21
CA GLY A 290 -1.12 -10.83 -6.57
C GLY A 290 -1.25 -11.78 -5.37
N ILE A 291 -0.59 -11.46 -4.24
CA ILE A 291 -0.67 -12.23 -3.00
C ILE A 291 -2.11 -12.24 -2.46
N VAL A 292 -2.77 -11.08 -2.39
CA VAL A 292 -4.16 -10.95 -1.91
C VAL A 292 -5.12 -11.76 -2.79
N TRP A 293 -4.94 -11.74 -4.12
CA TRP A 293 -5.75 -12.53 -5.06
C TRP A 293 -5.58 -14.03 -4.84
N ILE A 294 -4.36 -14.51 -4.62
CA ILE A 294 -4.08 -15.93 -4.34
C ILE A 294 -4.77 -16.34 -3.04
N LEU A 295 -4.62 -15.56 -1.96
CA LEU A 295 -5.24 -15.86 -0.67
C LEU A 295 -6.77 -15.82 -0.74
N ASN A 296 -7.33 -14.84 -1.46
CA ASN A 296 -8.78 -14.76 -1.71
C ASN A 296 -9.29 -15.97 -2.51
N SER A 297 -8.49 -16.49 -3.44
CA SER A 297 -8.85 -17.70 -4.20
C SER A 297 -8.98 -18.90 -3.27
N PHE A 298 -8.06 -19.08 -2.31
CA PHE A 298 -8.18 -20.11 -1.28
C PHE A 298 -9.40 -19.89 -0.37
N ALA A 299 -9.69 -18.64 0.00
CA ALA A 299 -10.88 -18.32 0.79
C ALA A 299 -12.18 -18.70 0.06
N ILE A 300 -12.26 -18.41 -1.25
CA ILE A 300 -13.40 -18.77 -2.09
C ILE A 300 -13.54 -20.29 -2.17
N ILE A 301 -12.45 -21.03 -2.38
CA ILE A 301 -12.47 -22.51 -2.40
C ILE A 301 -12.95 -23.06 -1.06
N ALA A 302 -12.49 -22.51 0.06
CA ALA A 302 -12.93 -22.89 1.40
C ALA A 302 -14.43 -22.60 1.60
N LEU A 303 -14.94 -21.46 1.10
CA LEU A 303 -16.36 -21.13 1.14
C LEU A 303 -17.21 -22.05 0.27
N LEU A 304 -16.73 -22.47 -0.91
CA LEU A 304 -17.40 -23.46 -1.74
C LEU A 304 -17.49 -24.82 -1.02
N ALA A 305 -16.40 -25.26 -0.39
CA ALA A 305 -16.37 -26.46 0.44
C ALA A 305 -17.37 -26.36 1.61
N ALA A 306 -17.42 -25.20 2.28
CA ALA A 306 -18.39 -24.93 3.33
C ALA A 306 -19.84 -24.95 2.80
N GLY A 307 -20.07 -24.46 1.58
CA GLY A 307 -21.35 -24.54 0.88
C GLY A 307 -21.85 -25.98 0.71
N PHE A 308 -20.98 -26.92 0.34
CA PHE A 308 -21.35 -28.35 0.34
C PHE A 308 -21.70 -28.87 1.73
N GLY A 309 -21.01 -28.38 2.78
CA GLY A 309 -21.36 -28.64 4.17
C GLY A 309 -22.78 -28.16 4.51
N ILE A 310 -23.18 -26.97 4.07
CA ILE A 310 -24.54 -26.43 4.24
C ILE A 310 -25.56 -27.32 3.51
N VAL A 311 -25.30 -27.67 2.25
CA VAL A 311 -26.17 -28.54 1.46
C VAL A 311 -26.42 -29.86 2.18
N ASN A 312 -25.35 -30.52 2.62
CA ASN A 312 -25.44 -31.81 3.31
C ASN A 312 -26.21 -31.70 4.63
N THR A 313 -25.91 -30.67 5.42
CA THR A 313 -26.55 -30.42 6.71
C THR A 313 -28.05 -30.19 6.56
N LEU A 314 -28.45 -29.36 5.60
CA LEU A 314 -29.86 -29.03 5.37
C LEU A 314 -30.60 -30.19 4.69
N LEU A 315 -29.99 -30.93 3.76
CA LEU A 315 -30.63 -32.12 3.17
C LEU A 315 -30.99 -33.14 4.24
N MET A 316 -30.06 -33.40 5.15
CA MET A 316 -30.30 -34.35 6.23
C MET A 316 -31.29 -33.79 7.26
N SER A 317 -31.26 -32.49 7.57
CA SER A 317 -32.30 -31.83 8.38
C SER A 317 -33.70 -31.99 7.77
N VAL A 318 -33.82 -31.86 6.43
CA VAL A 318 -35.09 -32.08 5.71
C VAL A 318 -35.53 -33.55 5.81
N GLN A 319 -34.61 -34.50 5.66
CA GLN A 319 -34.93 -35.93 5.77
C GLN A 319 -35.42 -36.30 7.17
N GLU A 320 -34.65 -35.94 8.20
CA GLU A 320 -34.97 -36.15 9.62
C GLU A 320 -36.34 -35.53 10.00
N ARG A 321 -36.76 -34.46 9.30
CA ARG A 321 -37.97 -33.69 9.59
C ARG A 321 -39.06 -33.83 8.54
N THR A 322 -38.99 -34.85 7.69
CA THR A 322 -39.97 -35.12 6.63
C THR A 322 -41.41 -35.11 7.15
N ARG A 323 -41.66 -35.83 8.26
CA ARG A 323 -42.99 -35.90 8.87
C ARG A 323 -43.47 -34.56 9.44
N GLU A 324 -42.57 -33.77 10.04
CA GLU A 324 -42.88 -32.42 10.51
C GLU A 324 -43.28 -31.49 9.35
N ILE A 325 -42.55 -31.55 8.23
CA ILE A 325 -42.83 -30.78 7.02
C ILE A 325 -44.19 -31.17 6.43
N GLY A 326 -44.49 -32.47 6.35
CA GLY A 326 -45.78 -32.99 5.91
C GLY A 326 -46.93 -32.47 6.76
N LEU A 327 -46.78 -32.48 8.09
CA LEU A 327 -47.77 -31.98 9.04
C LEU A 327 -47.96 -30.45 8.91
N MET A 328 -46.89 -29.68 8.80
CA MET A 328 -46.99 -28.23 8.55
C MET A 328 -47.76 -27.91 7.27
N LYS A 329 -47.51 -28.65 6.19
CA LYS A 329 -48.21 -28.47 4.91
C LYS A 329 -49.67 -28.91 4.98
N ALA A 330 -49.98 -30.00 5.67
CA ALA A 330 -51.35 -30.47 5.91
C ALA A 330 -52.17 -29.45 6.75
N LEU A 331 -51.51 -28.75 7.67
CA LEU A 331 -52.10 -27.64 8.44
C LEU A 331 -52.17 -26.30 7.67
N GLY A 332 -51.83 -26.28 6.38
CA GLY A 332 -52.01 -25.11 5.50
C GLY A 332 -50.76 -24.24 5.31
N MET A 333 -49.57 -24.69 5.71
CA MET A 333 -48.32 -23.98 5.38
C MET A 333 -47.99 -24.13 3.88
N SER A 334 -47.86 -23.01 3.16
CA SER A 334 -47.52 -23.05 1.73
C SER A 334 -46.07 -23.49 1.49
N GLY A 335 -45.81 -24.09 0.32
CA GLY A 335 -44.46 -24.50 -0.08
C GLY A 335 -43.44 -23.34 -0.05
N GLY A 336 -43.86 -22.13 -0.40
CA GLY A 336 -43.01 -20.93 -0.30
C GLY A 336 -42.62 -20.57 1.13
N LYS A 337 -43.51 -20.78 2.12
CA LYS A 337 -43.17 -20.60 3.54
C LYS A 337 -42.22 -21.68 4.05
N VAL A 338 -42.37 -22.92 3.57
CA VAL A 338 -41.43 -24.02 3.87
C VAL A 338 -40.05 -23.71 3.27
N PHE A 339 -40.01 -23.26 2.01
CA PHE A 339 -38.77 -22.79 1.38
C PHE A 339 -38.11 -21.68 2.22
N GLY A 340 -38.86 -20.63 2.56
CA GLY A 340 -38.36 -19.53 3.39
C GLY A 340 -37.83 -19.97 4.74
N LEU A 341 -38.45 -20.96 5.39
CA LEU A 341 -37.97 -21.50 6.67
C LEU A 341 -36.57 -22.10 6.54
N PHE A 342 -36.34 -22.98 5.56
CA PHE A 342 -35.04 -23.63 5.35
C PHE A 342 -33.99 -22.68 4.75
N SER A 343 -34.41 -21.72 3.91
CA SER A 343 -33.52 -20.66 3.43
C SER A 343 -33.04 -19.75 4.55
N LEU A 344 -33.90 -19.38 5.50
CA LEU A 344 -33.52 -18.61 6.68
C LEU A 344 -32.58 -19.41 7.60
N GLU A 345 -32.76 -20.74 7.69
CA GLU A 345 -31.83 -21.63 8.41
C GLU A 345 -30.43 -21.57 7.78
N ALA A 346 -30.34 -21.65 6.45
CA ALA A 346 -29.08 -21.52 5.71
C ALA A 346 -28.42 -20.14 5.92
N ILE A 347 -29.20 -19.06 5.77
CA ILE A 347 -28.74 -17.68 5.96
C ILE A 347 -28.20 -17.48 7.38
N PHE A 348 -28.89 -18.03 8.39
CA PHE A 348 -28.49 -17.90 9.79
C PHE A 348 -27.19 -18.67 10.09
N ILE A 349 -27.01 -19.86 9.53
CA ILE A 349 -25.73 -20.60 9.59
C ILE A 349 -24.61 -19.79 8.95
N GLY A 350 -24.87 -19.22 7.77
CA GLY A 350 -23.95 -18.32 7.05
C GLY A 350 -23.55 -17.12 7.89
N PHE A 351 -24.53 -16.44 8.48
CA PHE A 351 -24.33 -15.29 9.36
C PHE A 351 -23.49 -15.65 10.58
N LEU A 352 -23.79 -16.76 11.27
CA LEU A 352 -23.04 -17.15 12.46
C LEU A 352 -21.57 -17.45 12.12
N GLY A 353 -21.34 -18.21 11.04
CA GLY A 353 -19.99 -18.51 10.58
C GLY A 353 -19.23 -17.25 10.15
N SER A 354 -19.86 -16.37 9.37
CA SER A 354 -19.19 -15.17 8.87
C SER A 354 -18.98 -14.10 9.92
N ALA A 355 -19.95 -13.87 10.81
CA ALA A 355 -19.81 -12.90 11.89
C ALA A 355 -18.72 -13.31 12.87
N ILE A 356 -18.66 -14.60 13.26
CA ILE A 356 -17.58 -15.10 14.13
C ILE A 356 -16.24 -15.06 13.38
N GLY A 357 -16.21 -15.48 12.11
CA GLY A 357 -15.00 -15.46 11.28
C GLY A 357 -14.43 -14.06 11.13
N ALA A 358 -15.28 -13.09 10.83
CA ALA A 358 -14.91 -11.70 10.73
C ALA A 358 -14.44 -11.13 12.07
N ALA A 359 -15.18 -11.36 13.16
CA ALA A 359 -14.82 -10.85 14.49
C ALA A 359 -13.46 -11.39 14.95
N VAL A 360 -13.23 -12.70 14.82
CA VAL A 360 -11.95 -13.32 15.16
C VAL A 360 -10.85 -12.86 14.19
N GLY A 361 -11.17 -12.68 12.91
CA GLY A 361 -10.24 -12.13 11.92
C GLY A 361 -9.75 -10.73 12.28
N VAL A 362 -10.67 -9.84 12.67
CA VAL A 362 -10.34 -8.49 13.13
C VAL A 362 -9.47 -8.55 14.38
N VAL A 363 -9.89 -9.29 15.41
CA VAL A 363 -9.12 -9.40 16.67
C VAL A 363 -7.72 -9.96 16.42
N THR A 364 -7.62 -11.04 15.65
CA THR A 364 -6.35 -11.72 15.39
C THR A 364 -5.45 -10.86 14.51
N GLY A 365 -6.00 -10.20 13.49
CA GLY A 365 -5.26 -9.29 12.63
C GLY A 365 -4.76 -8.05 13.37
N SER A 366 -5.55 -7.47 14.29
CA SER A 366 -5.11 -6.35 15.12
C SER A 366 -3.95 -6.75 16.04
N ILE A 367 -4.02 -7.93 16.68
CA ILE A 367 -2.92 -8.45 17.50
C ILE A 367 -1.68 -8.69 16.63
N LEU A 368 -1.85 -9.34 15.48
CA LEU A 368 -0.76 -9.66 14.58
C LEU A 368 -0.10 -8.40 13.99
N SER A 369 -0.89 -7.37 13.70
CA SER A 369 -0.39 -6.05 13.27
C SER A 369 0.52 -5.42 14.33
N GLY A 370 0.14 -5.50 15.61
CA GLY A 370 0.97 -5.02 16.72
C GLY A 370 2.26 -5.82 16.92
N ILE A 371 2.23 -7.14 16.73
CA ILE A 371 3.43 -7.98 16.82
C ILE A 371 4.37 -7.73 15.64
N LEU A 372 3.83 -7.65 14.41
CA LEU A 372 4.63 -7.47 13.21
C LEU A 372 5.27 -6.08 13.12
N SER A 373 4.55 -5.03 13.52
CA SER A 373 5.07 -3.65 13.55
C SER A 373 6.27 -3.49 14.50
N ASN A 374 6.28 -4.20 15.63
CA ASN A 374 7.41 -4.18 16.57
C ASN A 374 8.56 -5.15 16.21
N GLY A 375 8.38 -5.98 15.18
CA GLY A 375 9.32 -7.04 14.82
C GLY A 375 9.79 -6.91 13.37
N LEU A 376 9.29 -7.80 12.50
CA LEU A 376 9.70 -7.92 11.10
C LEU A 376 9.44 -6.66 10.27
N LEU A 377 8.45 -5.85 10.65
CA LEU A 377 8.06 -4.62 9.95
C LEU A 377 8.45 -3.34 10.73
N SER A 378 9.37 -3.45 11.70
CA SER A 378 9.86 -2.29 12.46
C SER A 378 10.55 -1.24 11.58
N SER A 379 11.07 -1.64 10.43
CA SER A 379 11.63 -0.73 9.42
C SER A 379 10.58 -0.01 8.58
N LEU A 380 9.28 -0.29 8.78
CA LEU A 380 8.16 0.36 8.09
C LEU A 380 7.24 1.06 9.10
N PRO A 381 7.74 2.08 9.79
CA PRO A 381 6.94 2.83 10.75
C PRO A 381 5.74 3.51 10.03
N GLY A 382 4.59 3.55 10.70
CA GLY A 382 3.32 4.00 10.12
C GLY A 382 2.53 2.94 9.32
N LEU A 383 3.13 1.77 9.03
CA LEU A 383 2.41 0.68 8.36
C LEU A 383 1.48 -0.05 9.34
N SER A 384 0.17 0.16 9.17
CA SER A 384 -0.85 -0.66 9.82
C SER A 384 -1.28 -1.79 8.88
N LEU A 385 -0.52 -2.90 8.89
CA LEU A 385 -0.68 -4.00 7.93
C LEU A 385 -2.13 -4.52 7.86
N PHE A 386 -2.80 -4.68 8.99
CA PHE A 386 -4.20 -5.09 9.05
C PHE A 386 -5.08 -3.87 9.36
N LEU A 387 -5.66 -3.26 8.32
CA LEU A 387 -6.59 -2.15 8.47
C LEU A 387 -8.00 -2.60 8.08
N PHE A 388 -8.92 -2.60 9.03
CA PHE A 388 -10.28 -3.11 8.83
C PHE A 388 -11.28 -1.98 8.62
N ASP A 389 -11.82 -1.88 7.40
CA ASP A 389 -12.95 -1.01 7.10
C ASP A 389 -14.26 -1.71 7.49
N PRO A 390 -15.06 -1.12 8.43
CA PRO A 390 -16.34 -1.70 8.84
C PRO A 390 -17.28 -2.00 7.67
N LEU A 391 -17.29 -1.18 6.62
CA LEU A 391 -18.14 -1.40 5.45
C LEU A 391 -17.69 -2.64 4.68
N LYS A 392 -16.39 -2.83 4.45
CA LYS A 392 -15.86 -4.03 3.78
C LYS A 392 -16.14 -5.29 4.58
N THR A 393 -16.01 -5.24 5.91
CA THR A 393 -16.35 -6.36 6.79
C THR A 393 -17.83 -6.74 6.70
N VAL A 394 -18.73 -5.74 6.69
CA VAL A 394 -20.17 -5.99 6.50
C VAL A 394 -20.46 -6.59 5.12
N ILE A 395 -19.81 -6.08 4.06
CA ILE A 395 -19.95 -6.63 2.70
C ILE A 395 -19.52 -8.09 2.66
N ILE A 396 -18.42 -8.46 3.31
CA ILE A 396 -17.96 -9.86 3.43
C ILE A 396 -19.02 -10.73 4.11
N ILE A 397 -19.56 -10.29 5.25
CA ILE A 397 -20.60 -11.01 5.99
C ILE A 397 -21.83 -11.24 5.10
N LEU A 398 -22.28 -10.21 4.40
CA LEU A 398 -23.42 -10.27 3.48
C LEU A 398 -23.15 -11.19 2.29
N ALA A 399 -21.95 -11.15 1.71
CA ALA A 399 -21.55 -12.03 0.62
C ALA A 399 -21.55 -13.50 1.06
N VAL A 400 -21.04 -13.81 2.25
CA VAL A 400 -21.06 -15.17 2.79
C VAL A 400 -22.47 -15.63 3.12
N MET A 401 -23.32 -14.75 3.67
CA MET A 401 -24.76 -15.04 3.88
C MET A 401 -25.47 -15.34 2.56
N PHE A 402 -25.13 -14.62 1.49
CA PHE A 402 -25.68 -14.85 0.16
C PHE A 402 -25.23 -16.20 -0.41
N ILE A 403 -23.95 -16.57 -0.27
CA ILE A 403 -23.44 -17.89 -0.66
C ILE A 403 -24.15 -19.00 0.13
N ALA A 404 -24.36 -18.80 1.43
CA ALA A 404 -25.09 -19.74 2.28
C ALA A 404 -26.55 -19.92 1.84
N PHE A 405 -27.22 -18.83 1.46
CA PHE A 405 -28.56 -18.87 0.88
C PHE A 405 -28.59 -19.67 -0.44
N LEU A 406 -27.63 -19.44 -1.35
CA LEU A 406 -27.53 -20.19 -2.60
C LEU A 406 -27.32 -21.68 -2.33
N ALA A 407 -26.41 -22.04 -1.42
CA ALA A 407 -26.19 -23.42 -1.01
C ALA A 407 -27.45 -24.05 -0.41
N GLY A 408 -28.20 -23.30 0.40
CA GLY A 408 -29.46 -23.76 1.01
C GLY A 408 -30.64 -23.87 0.05
N THR A 409 -30.56 -23.30 -1.15
CA THR A 409 -31.68 -23.23 -2.10
C THR A 409 -32.14 -24.62 -2.57
N ILE A 410 -31.20 -25.52 -2.87
CA ILE A 410 -31.50 -26.90 -3.31
C ILE A 410 -32.27 -27.69 -2.21
N PRO A 411 -31.77 -27.82 -0.98
CA PRO A 411 -32.50 -28.52 0.09
C PRO A 411 -33.82 -27.84 0.45
N ALA A 412 -33.87 -26.50 0.50
CA ALA A 412 -35.09 -25.76 0.78
C ALA A 412 -36.17 -26.02 -0.27
N MET A 413 -35.79 -26.10 -1.56
CA MET A 413 -36.71 -26.45 -2.65
C MET A 413 -37.22 -27.89 -2.53
N ARG A 414 -36.35 -28.84 -2.15
CA ARG A 414 -36.78 -30.24 -1.90
C ARG A 414 -37.81 -30.32 -0.77
N ALA A 415 -37.59 -29.63 0.34
CA ALA A 415 -38.55 -29.56 1.44
C ALA A 415 -39.89 -28.95 1.01
N ALA A 416 -39.85 -27.84 0.27
CA ALA A 416 -41.04 -27.15 -0.19
C ALA A 416 -41.92 -28.02 -1.12
N ARG A 417 -41.29 -28.87 -1.94
CA ARG A 417 -41.97 -29.76 -2.91
C ARG A 417 -42.42 -31.10 -2.32
N GLN A 418 -42.16 -31.37 -1.05
CA GLN A 418 -42.51 -32.65 -0.43
C GLN A 418 -44.03 -32.84 -0.33
N ASP A 419 -44.56 -33.97 -0.80
CA ASP A 419 -45.99 -34.27 -0.76
C ASP A 419 -46.44 -34.60 0.68
N PRO A 420 -47.43 -33.89 1.26
CA PRO A 420 -47.93 -34.16 2.60
C PRO A 420 -48.38 -35.61 2.83
N ILE A 421 -48.96 -36.26 1.81
CA ILE A 421 -49.47 -37.64 1.92
C ILE A 421 -48.29 -38.61 2.07
N ASN A 422 -47.26 -38.44 1.23
CA ASN A 422 -46.07 -39.28 1.28
C ASN A 422 -45.23 -39.01 2.54
N ALA A 423 -45.17 -37.75 2.98
CA ALA A 423 -44.43 -37.35 4.17
C ALA A 423 -45.02 -37.89 5.48
N LEU A 424 -46.35 -38.04 5.57
CA LEU A 424 -47.03 -38.61 6.74
C LEU A 424 -46.99 -40.14 6.79
N ARG A 425 -46.76 -40.78 5.63
CA ARG A 425 -46.61 -42.23 5.49
C ARG A 425 -45.16 -42.71 5.67
N TYR A 426 -44.22 -41.77 5.78
CA TYR A 426 -42.80 -42.05 6.01
C TYR A 426 -42.59 -42.49 7.47
N GLU A 427 -42.08 -43.70 7.68
CA GLU A 427 -41.66 -44.23 8.99
C GLU A 427 -40.24 -43.77 9.36
#